data_AF-A0A7K0SNF9-F1
#
_entry.id   AF-A0A7K0SNF9-F1
#
_cell.length_a   1.000
_cell.length_b   1.000
_cell.length_c   1.000
_cell.angle_alpha   90.00
_cell.angle_beta   90.00
_cell.angle_gamma   90.00
#
_symmetry.space_group_name_H-M   'P 1'
#
loop_
_entity.id
_entity.type
_entity.pdbx_description
1 polymer ?
#
loop_
_entity_poly.entity_id
_entity_poly.type
_entity_poly.pdbx_seq_one_letter_code
_entity_poly.pdbx_strand_id
1 'polypeptide(L)'
;LLSAYGPKRVFTSPWRRCRDTIGPYAKAHRYKLIERGELSEMGNAKGPARTAKVAKQLFQDARSSVLCTHRPTLPTITEVLASYAEPALAKLILEAKTLKPAEFVVLHLTTSGKKPRLVAVEHQSLSDRL
;
A
#
# COMPACT_ATOMS: atom_id res chain seq x y z
N LEU A 1 7.37 1.02 14.20
CA LEU A 1 7.96 0.89 12.85
C LEU A 1 7.31 1.82 11.83
N LEU A 2 5.99 1.75 11.57
CA LEU A 2 5.32 2.65 10.61
C LEU A 2 5.60 4.15 10.84
N SER A 3 5.66 4.61 12.09
CA SER A 3 5.99 6.00 12.43
C SER A 3 7.34 6.49 11.89
N ALA A 4 8.30 5.59 11.64
CA ALA A 4 9.61 5.95 11.08
C ALA A 4 9.51 6.46 9.63
N TYR A 5 8.46 6.05 8.89
CA TYR A 5 8.18 6.48 7.53
C TYR A 5 7.14 7.63 7.47
N GLY A 6 6.54 7.98 8.61
CA GLY A 6 5.60 9.09 8.75
C GLY A 6 4.37 9.13 7.82
N PRO A 7 3.69 8.00 7.49
CA PRO A 7 2.46 8.06 6.68
C PRO A 7 1.34 8.78 7.43
N LYS A 8 0.80 9.84 6.81
CA LYS A 8 -0.24 10.70 7.41
C LYS A 8 -1.66 10.32 6.96
N ARG A 9 -1.79 9.57 5.87
CA ARG A 9 -3.07 9.08 5.35
C ARG A 9 -3.14 7.57 5.55
N VAL A 10 -4.20 7.09 6.20
CA VAL A 10 -4.37 5.67 6.52
C VAL A 10 -5.56 5.11 5.75
N PHE A 11 -5.27 4.26 4.76
CA PHE A 11 -6.28 3.59 3.94
C PHE A 11 -6.34 2.11 4.28
N THR A 12 -7.54 1.54 4.26
CA THR A 12 -7.72 0.14 4.61
C THR A 12 -8.92 -0.50 3.92
N SER A 13 -8.87 -1.80 3.72
CA SER A 13 -10.07 -2.61 3.49
C SER A 13 -11.03 -2.52 4.70
N PRO A 14 -12.37 -2.53 4.49
CA PRO A 14 -13.32 -2.50 5.60
C PRO A 14 -13.31 -3.79 6.46
N TRP A 15 -12.63 -4.85 6.00
CA TRP A 15 -12.59 -6.12 6.71
C TRP A 15 -11.77 -6.03 7.99
N ARG A 16 -12.29 -6.65 9.06
CA ARG A 16 -11.78 -6.54 10.43
C ARG A 16 -10.27 -6.75 10.54
N ARG A 17 -9.70 -7.78 9.89
CA ARG A 17 -8.25 -8.05 9.91
C ARG A 17 -7.38 -6.88 9.45
N CYS A 18 -7.78 -6.16 8.40
CA CYS A 18 -7.02 -4.99 7.93
C CYS A 18 -7.22 -3.81 8.88
N ARG A 19 -8.46 -3.58 9.34
CA ARG A 19 -8.76 -2.51 10.30
C ARG A 19 -8.02 -2.68 11.62
N ASP A 20 -7.97 -3.90 12.14
CA ASP A 20 -7.32 -4.20 13.41
C ASP A 20 -5.78 -4.10 13.27
N THR A 21 -5.23 -4.34 12.07
CA THR A 21 -3.79 -4.19 11.78
C THR A 21 -3.33 -2.73 11.84
N ILE A 22 -4.02 -1.81 11.14
CA ILE A 22 -3.58 -0.40 11.03
C ILE A 22 -4.32 0.56 11.98
N GLY A 23 -5.40 0.11 12.62
CA GLY A 23 -6.24 0.90 13.51
C GLY A 23 -5.48 1.49 14.70
N PRO A 24 -4.61 0.72 15.39
CA PRO A 24 -3.76 1.25 16.47
C PRO A 24 -2.87 2.41 16.01
N TYR A 25 -2.29 2.33 14.81
CA TYR A 25 -1.48 3.41 14.24
C TYR A 25 -2.32 4.67 13.99
N ALA A 26 -3.49 4.53 13.35
CA ALA A 26 -4.38 5.65 13.10
C ALA A 26 -4.84 6.32 14.41
N LYS A 27 -5.21 5.52 15.42
CA LYS A 27 -5.65 6.01 16.74
C LYS A 27 -4.54 6.78 17.45
N ALA A 28 -3.32 6.22 17.51
CA ALA A 28 -2.19 6.85 18.20
C ALA A 28 -1.83 8.23 17.62
N HIS A 29 -1.96 8.39 16.30
CA HIS A 29 -1.65 9.64 15.60
C HIS A 29 -2.88 10.53 15.33
N ARG A 30 -4.07 10.15 15.81
CA ARG A 30 -5.35 10.83 15.55
C ARG A 30 -5.65 11.02 14.06
N TYR A 31 -5.23 10.08 13.23
CA TYR A 31 -5.55 10.07 11.81
C TYR A 31 -6.91 9.43 11.56
N LYS A 32 -7.63 9.96 10.57
CA LYS A 32 -8.86 9.33 10.07
C LYS A 32 -8.51 8.00 9.41
N LEU A 33 -9.21 6.94 9.82
CA LEU A 33 -9.15 5.66 9.12
C LEU A 33 -10.06 5.68 7.90
N ILE A 34 -9.49 5.59 6.70
CA ILE A 34 -10.24 5.69 5.44
C ILE A 34 -10.48 4.29 4.87
N GLU A 35 -11.71 3.80 5.02
CA GLU A 35 -12.12 2.51 4.47
C GLU A 35 -12.46 2.60 2.98
N ARG A 36 -12.03 1.61 2.19
CA ARG A 36 -12.36 1.48 0.77
C ARG A 36 -12.78 0.04 0.48
N GLY A 37 -14.02 -0.14 0.01
CA GLY A 37 -14.56 -1.47 -0.30
C GLY A 37 -13.79 -2.17 -1.43
N GLU A 38 -13.23 -1.40 -2.36
CA GLU A 38 -12.38 -1.85 -3.46
C GLU A 38 -11.12 -2.57 -2.99
N LEU A 39 -10.63 -2.25 -1.79
CA LEU A 39 -9.47 -2.92 -1.19
C LEU A 39 -9.81 -4.24 -0.49
N SER A 40 -11.07 -4.68 -0.50
CA SER A 40 -11.44 -6.01 -0.01
C SER A 40 -11.21 -7.09 -1.06
N GLU A 41 -11.08 -8.35 -0.64
CA GLU A 41 -10.94 -9.48 -1.56
C GLU A 41 -12.14 -9.55 -2.50
N MET A 42 -13.35 -9.42 -1.95
CA MET A 42 -14.59 -9.41 -2.73
C MET A 42 -14.69 -8.18 -3.64
N GLY A 43 -14.30 -7.00 -3.15
CA GLY A 43 -14.29 -5.76 -3.94
C GLY A 43 -13.38 -5.86 -5.15
N ASN A 44 -12.18 -6.42 -4.95
CA ASN A 44 -11.24 -6.68 -6.03
C ASN A 44 -11.75 -7.74 -7.00
N ALA A 45 -12.23 -8.88 -6.50
CA ALA A 45 -12.73 -9.96 -7.35
C ALA A 45 -13.90 -9.50 -8.24
N LYS A 46 -14.80 -8.65 -7.72
CA LYS A 46 -15.95 -8.10 -8.46
C LYS A 46 -15.62 -6.86 -9.30
N GLY A 47 -14.41 -6.32 -9.21
CA GLY A 47 -14.10 -5.03 -9.82
C GLY A 47 -12.63 -4.65 -9.76
N PRO A 48 -11.72 -5.44 -10.35
CA PRO A 48 -10.29 -5.18 -10.27
C PRO A 48 -9.91 -3.82 -10.88
N ALA A 49 -10.63 -3.36 -11.92
CA ALA A 49 -10.45 -2.02 -12.49
C ALA A 49 -10.74 -0.89 -11.48
N ARG A 50 -11.68 -1.09 -10.54
CA ARG A 50 -11.96 -0.11 -9.47
C ARG A 50 -10.84 -0.10 -8.43
N THR A 51 -10.33 -1.27 -8.06
CA THR A 51 -9.14 -1.39 -7.19
C THR A 51 -7.93 -0.71 -7.82
N ALA A 52 -7.67 -0.98 -9.10
CA ALA A 52 -6.59 -0.36 -9.85
C ALA A 52 -6.73 1.17 -9.89
N LYS A 53 -7.95 1.68 -10.07
CA LYS A 53 -8.25 3.12 -10.00
C LYS A 53 -7.92 3.70 -8.62
N VAL A 54 -8.25 3.01 -7.53
CA VAL A 54 -7.88 3.44 -6.17
C VAL A 54 -6.36 3.49 -6.02
N ALA A 55 -5.63 2.44 -6.40
CA ALA A 55 -4.17 2.41 -6.33
C ALA A 55 -3.53 3.56 -7.13
N LYS A 56 -4.02 3.81 -8.34
CA LYS A 56 -3.59 4.93 -9.19
C LYS A 56 -3.85 6.28 -8.52
N GLN A 57 -5.04 6.50 -7.98
CA GLN A 57 -5.39 7.76 -7.31
C GLN A 57 -4.51 8.02 -6.09
N LEU A 58 -4.25 6.99 -5.28
CA LEU A 58 -3.37 7.11 -4.12
C LEU A 58 -1.94 7.45 -4.51
N PHE A 59 -1.42 6.84 -5.56
CA PHE A 59 -0.09 7.15 -6.07
C PHE A 59 0.00 8.58 -6.63
N GLN A 60 -0.97 8.98 -7.44
CA GLN A 60 -0.99 10.30 -8.09
C GLN A 60 -1.18 11.46 -7.11
N ASP A 61 -1.85 11.24 -5.98
CA ASP A 61 -1.96 12.22 -4.91
C ASP A 61 -0.59 12.57 -4.30
N ALA A 62 0.41 11.68 -4.44
CA ALA A 62 1.81 11.90 -4.06
C ALA A 62 2.00 12.34 -2.59
N ARG A 63 1.11 11.90 -1.70
CA ARG A 63 1.19 12.14 -0.26
C ARG A 63 1.56 10.86 0.48
N SER A 64 2.38 11.00 1.52
CA SER A 64 2.78 9.88 2.37
C SER A 64 1.54 9.19 2.98
N SER A 65 1.35 7.93 2.59
CA SER A 65 0.15 7.14 2.86
C SER A 65 0.51 5.71 3.20
N VAL A 66 -0.29 5.07 4.05
CA VAL A 66 -0.25 3.63 4.31
C VAL A 66 -1.54 2.99 3.84
N LEU A 67 -1.44 1.80 3.25
CA LEU A 67 -2.55 1.05 2.68
C LEU A 67 -2.53 -0.38 3.23
N CYS A 68 -3.60 -0.79 3.92
CA CYS A 68 -3.78 -2.18 4.34
C CYS A 68 -4.82 -2.88 3.46
N THR A 69 -4.47 -4.05 2.94
CA THR A 69 -5.27 -4.83 2.00
C THR A 69 -5.01 -6.33 2.20
N HIS A 70 -5.54 -7.16 1.30
CA HIS A 70 -5.46 -8.61 1.37
C HIS A 70 -4.57 -9.19 0.28
N ARG A 71 -4.03 -10.38 0.51
CA ARG A 71 -3.16 -11.10 -0.45
C ARG A 71 -3.75 -11.21 -1.87
N PRO A 72 -5.01 -11.62 -2.09
CA PRO A 72 -5.56 -11.71 -3.46
C PRO A 72 -5.85 -10.34 -4.09
N THR A 73 -5.74 -9.25 -3.32
CA THR A 73 -5.90 -7.87 -3.81
C THR A 73 -4.56 -7.20 -4.12
N LEU A 74 -3.46 -7.67 -3.51
CA LEU A 74 -2.13 -7.13 -3.73
C LEU A 74 -1.69 -7.12 -5.20
N PRO A 75 -1.86 -8.19 -6.01
CA PRO A 75 -1.42 -8.19 -7.42
C PRO A 75 -1.96 -6.99 -8.21
N THR A 76 -3.26 -6.70 -8.09
CA THR A 76 -3.90 -5.58 -8.80
C THR A 76 -3.31 -4.23 -8.38
N ILE A 77 -2.94 -4.07 -7.11
CA ILE A 77 -2.34 -2.84 -6.59
C ILE A 77 -0.87 -2.74 -7.05
N THR A 78 -0.10 -3.82 -6.90
CA THR A 78 1.34 -3.82 -7.22
C THR A 78 1.59 -3.68 -8.72
N GLU A 79 0.75 -4.25 -9.58
CA GLU A 79 0.80 -4.05 -11.03
C GLU A 79 0.64 -2.58 -11.41
N VAL A 80 -0.30 -1.88 -10.79
CA VAL A 80 -0.49 -0.44 -11.03
C VAL A 80 0.73 0.35 -10.55
N LEU A 81 1.23 0.08 -9.35
CA LEU A 81 2.36 0.82 -8.78
C LEU A 81 3.66 0.55 -9.55
N ALA A 82 3.89 -0.69 -9.98
CA ALA A 82 5.04 -1.09 -10.79
C ALA A 82 5.13 -0.32 -12.11
N SER A 83 3.98 0.09 -12.70
CA SER A 83 3.95 0.90 -13.92
C SER A 83 4.56 2.31 -13.78
N TYR A 84 4.77 2.78 -12.55
CA TYR A 84 5.41 4.08 -12.27
C TYR A 84 6.89 3.97 -11.89
N ALA A 85 7.44 2.75 -11.90
CA ALA A 85 8.81 2.46 -11.52
C ALA A 85 9.65 2.08 -12.74
N GLU A 86 10.97 2.17 -12.61
CA GLU A 86 11.89 1.56 -13.59
C GLU A 86 11.87 0.03 -13.51
N PRO A 87 12.25 -0.70 -14.57
CA PRO A 87 12.08 -2.16 -14.63
C PRO A 87 12.62 -2.95 -13.44
N ALA A 88 13.79 -2.55 -12.91
CA ALA A 88 14.39 -3.19 -11.74
C ALA A 88 13.52 -3.04 -10.48
N LEU A 89 13.01 -1.84 -10.23
CA LEU A 89 12.12 -1.55 -9.10
C LEU A 89 10.73 -2.16 -9.31
N ALA A 90 10.22 -2.15 -10.54
CA ALA A 90 8.94 -2.76 -10.89
C ALA A 90 8.89 -4.24 -10.50
N LYS A 91 9.98 -4.99 -10.72
CA LYS A 91 10.10 -6.39 -10.28
C LYS A 91 9.94 -6.53 -8.76
N LEU A 92 10.65 -5.71 -7.98
CA LEU A 92 10.57 -5.72 -6.51
C LEU A 92 9.17 -5.36 -6.00
N ILE A 93 8.48 -4.41 -6.65
CA ILE A 93 7.11 -4.03 -6.29
C ILE A 93 6.14 -5.20 -6.53
N LEU A 94 6.30 -5.92 -7.65
CA LEU A 94 5.46 -7.07 -7.98
C LEU A 94 5.65 -8.24 -7.01
N GLU A 95 6.83 -8.40 -6.43
CA GLU A 95 7.13 -9.40 -5.41
C GLU A 95 6.33 -9.18 -4.12
N ALA A 96 5.86 -7.95 -3.83
CA ALA A 96 5.04 -7.66 -2.66
C ALA A 96 3.71 -8.45 -2.61
N LYS A 97 3.28 -9.12 -3.68
CA LYS A 97 2.14 -10.06 -3.67
C LYS A 97 2.35 -11.28 -2.74
N THR A 98 3.60 -11.59 -2.39
CA THR A 98 3.95 -12.73 -1.54
C THR A 98 4.16 -12.37 -0.07
N LEU A 99 4.05 -11.09 0.32
CA LEU A 99 4.22 -10.61 1.71
C LEU A 99 3.55 -11.52 2.74
N LYS A 100 4.27 -11.93 3.77
CA LYS A 100 3.69 -12.69 4.89
C LYS A 100 2.82 -11.78 5.75
N PRO A 101 1.89 -12.32 6.56
CA PRO A 101 1.19 -11.52 7.56
C PRO A 101 2.19 -10.70 8.41
N ALA A 102 1.82 -9.46 8.73
CA ALA A 102 2.66 -8.48 9.44
C ALA A 102 3.90 -7.93 8.69
N GLU A 103 4.17 -8.38 7.47
CA GLU A 103 5.15 -7.74 6.59
C GLU A 103 4.54 -6.60 5.80
N PHE A 104 5.38 -5.65 5.37
CA PHE A 104 4.99 -4.60 4.46
C PHE A 104 6.15 -4.15 3.58
N VAL A 105 5.84 -3.51 2.46
CA VAL A 105 6.83 -2.80 1.63
C VAL A 105 6.65 -1.30 1.78
N VAL A 106 7.76 -0.57 1.73
CA VAL A 106 7.78 0.89 1.63
C VAL A 106 8.19 1.25 0.22
N LEU A 107 7.36 2.07 -0.42
CA LEU A 107 7.58 2.55 -1.78
C LEU A 107 7.94 4.03 -1.70
N HIS A 108 9.19 4.35 -2.01
CA HIS A 108 9.68 5.72 -2.00
C HIS A 108 9.36 6.38 -3.33
N LEU A 109 8.76 7.57 -3.27
CA LEU A 109 8.36 8.34 -4.44
C LEU A 109 9.08 9.70 -4.48
N THR A 110 9.37 10.17 -5.68
CA THR A 110 9.80 11.55 -5.94
C THR A 110 8.73 12.32 -6.69
N THR A 111 8.61 13.61 -6.39
CA THR A 111 7.74 14.58 -7.07
C THR A 111 8.51 15.67 -7.81
N SER A 112 9.84 15.56 -7.91
CA SER A 112 10.69 16.59 -8.55
C SER A 112 10.48 16.71 -10.06
N GLY A 113 9.90 15.70 -10.71
CA GLY A 113 9.57 15.71 -12.14
C GLY A 113 8.12 16.07 -12.45
N LYS A 114 7.76 16.07 -13.74
CA LYS A 114 6.39 16.36 -14.21
C LYS A 114 5.32 15.41 -13.65
N LYS A 115 5.69 14.19 -13.28
CA LYS A 115 4.80 13.17 -12.71
C LYS A 115 5.53 12.45 -11.57
N PRO A 116 4.82 12.01 -10.51
CA PRO A 116 5.41 11.19 -9.47
C PRO A 116 6.02 9.90 -10.02
N ARG A 117 7.16 9.48 -9.48
CA ARG A 117 7.87 8.24 -9.85
C ARG A 117 8.35 7.51 -8.61
N LEU A 118 8.39 6.18 -8.68
CA LEU A 118 8.98 5.36 -7.63
C LEU A 118 10.49 5.25 -7.84
N VAL A 119 11.25 5.49 -6.77
CA VAL A 119 12.72 5.60 -6.80
C VAL A 119 13.43 4.61 -5.88
N ALA A 120 12.73 4.02 -4.91
CA ALA A 120 13.27 2.96 -4.06
C ALA A 120 12.14 2.10 -3.48
N VAL A 121 12.49 0.88 -3.08
CA VAL A 121 11.59 -0.10 -2.45
C VAL A 121 12.32 -0.71 -1.27
N GLU A 122 11.67 -0.76 -0.11
CA GLU A 122 12.17 -1.49 1.07
C GLU A 122 11.16 -2.56 1.46
N HIS A 123 11.64 -3.75 1.85
CA HIS A 123 10.82 -4.79 2.46
C HIS A 123 11.08 -4.81 3.97
N GLN A 124 10.01 -4.84 4.75
CA GLN A 124 10.06 -4.84 6.20
C GLN A 124 9.36 -6.10 6.72
N SER A 125 10.10 -6.94 7.43
CA SER A 125 9.58 -8.08 8.17
C SER A 125 9.92 -7.95 9.66
N LEU A 126 9.02 -8.44 10.51
CA LEU A 126 9.28 -8.57 11.95
C LEU A 126 10.01 -9.88 12.28
N SER A 127 10.04 -10.83 11.34
CA SER A 127 10.70 -12.13 11.50
C SER A 127 12.23 -12.00 11.55
N ASP A 128 12.79 -10.92 10.98
CA ASP A 128 14.23 -10.67 10.94
C ASP A 128 14.75 -9.98 12.23
N ARG A 129 13.88 -9.83 13.25
CA ARG A 129 14.18 -9.11 14.51
C ARG A 129 13.97 -9.93 15.78
N LEU A 130 13.60 -11.20 15.66
CA LEU A 130 13.48 -12.18 16.74
C LEU A 130 14.46 -13.32 16.48
#